data_AF-A0A522WTY6-F1
#
_entry.id   AF-A0A522WTY6-F1
#
_cell.length_a   1.000
_cell.length_b   1.000
_cell.length_c   1.000
_cell.angle_alpha   90.00
_cell.angle_beta   90.00
_cell.angle_gamma   90.00
#
_symmetry.space_group_name_H-M   'P 1'
#
loop_
_entity.id
_entity.type
_entity.pdbx_description
1 polymer ?
#
loop_
_entity_poly.entity_id
_entity_poly.type
_entity_poly.pdbx_seq_one_letter_code
_entity_poly.pdbx_strand_id
1 'polypeptide(L)'
;MTTLVSWPDRLPLPTYDGYALEPEAAVTRTDMEAGPARQRRRFTQAPTRIPVRWRLSQTGFATFEAWFRLKLADGAEWFVIDLLGGNGRNRHEARFLGQGTTPYRAVPQRGGAWIVTSVLEVRERPMLDEGALDILLTEDVPVLFADISALHTILHVGLPVGVRW
;
A
#
# COMPACT_ATOMS: atom_id res chain seq x y z
N MET A 1 16.43 8.33 16.24
CA MET A 1 15.51 8.00 15.14
C MET A 1 16.12 6.83 14.38
N THR A 2 15.49 5.65 14.40
CA THR A 2 15.98 4.51 13.63
C THR A 2 15.59 4.71 12.17
N THR A 3 16.56 4.92 11.29
CA THR A 3 16.31 5.02 9.85
C THR A 3 15.97 3.63 9.31
N LEU A 4 14.76 3.44 8.81
CA LEU A 4 14.35 2.17 8.21
C LEU A 4 15.13 1.89 6.92
N VAL A 5 15.45 0.61 6.70
CA VAL A 5 16.07 0.15 5.45
C VAL A 5 15.06 0.36 4.32
N SER A 6 15.51 0.86 3.17
CA SER A 6 14.67 0.99 1.97
C SER A 6 14.84 -0.22 1.05
N TRP A 7 13.78 -0.56 0.32
CA TRP A 7 13.83 -1.51 -0.78
C TRP A 7 14.93 -1.10 -1.77
N PRO A 8 15.76 -2.02 -2.28
CA PRO A 8 16.83 -1.65 -3.20
C PRO A 8 16.29 -1.13 -4.53
N ASP A 9 16.66 0.09 -4.93
CA ASP A 9 16.19 0.73 -6.18
C ASP A 9 16.52 -0.06 -7.46
N ARG A 10 17.56 -0.90 -7.42
CA ARG A 10 17.97 -1.77 -8.53
C ARG A 10 17.12 -3.03 -8.67
N LEU A 11 16.32 -3.37 -7.66
CA LEU A 11 15.39 -4.48 -7.72
C LEU A 11 14.02 -3.97 -8.15
N PRO A 12 13.35 -4.66 -9.11
CA PRO A 12 12.02 -4.26 -9.54
C PRO A 12 11.04 -4.35 -8.36
N LEU A 13 10.02 -3.49 -8.39
CA LEU A 13 8.88 -3.59 -7.48
C LEU A 13 8.05 -4.86 -7.75
N PRO A 14 7.21 -5.29 -6.79
CA PRO A 14 6.32 -6.42 -7.01
C PRO A 14 5.42 -6.24 -8.22
N THR A 15 5.15 -7.33 -8.92
CA THR A 15 4.11 -7.43 -9.94
C THR A 15 2.72 -7.46 -9.28
N TYR A 16 1.69 -7.12 -10.05
CA TYR A 16 0.29 -7.17 -9.58
C TYR A 16 -0.33 -8.57 -9.66
N ASP A 17 0.40 -9.56 -10.15
CA ASP A 17 -0.08 -10.94 -10.25
C ASP A 17 -0.15 -11.59 -8.87
N GLY A 18 -1.35 -11.97 -8.46
CA GLY A 18 -1.64 -12.47 -7.11
C GLY A 18 -1.64 -11.37 -6.03
N TYR A 19 -1.64 -10.09 -6.42
CA TYR A 19 -1.63 -8.97 -5.50
C TYR A 19 -3.01 -8.74 -4.88
N ALA A 20 -3.06 -8.65 -3.56
CA ALA A 20 -4.28 -8.41 -2.80
C ALA A 20 -3.99 -7.52 -1.60
N LEU A 21 -5.00 -6.79 -1.13
CA LEU A 21 -4.95 -6.05 0.13
C LEU A 21 -5.86 -6.76 1.11
N GLU A 22 -5.29 -7.42 2.12
CA GLU A 22 -6.02 -8.19 3.12
C GLU A 22 -5.83 -7.56 4.51
N PRO A 23 -6.69 -6.60 4.91
CA PRO A 23 -6.63 -6.01 6.24
C PRO A 23 -6.92 -7.06 7.30
N GLU A 24 -6.12 -7.11 8.35
CA GLU A 24 -6.41 -7.97 9.49
C GLU A 24 -7.66 -7.51 10.23
N ALA A 25 -8.39 -8.45 10.84
CA ALA A 25 -9.61 -8.16 11.56
C ALA A 25 -9.34 -7.22 12.75
N ALA A 26 -9.70 -5.95 12.58
CA ALA A 26 -9.56 -4.93 13.63
C ALA A 26 -10.63 -5.04 14.73
N VAL A 27 -11.59 -5.95 14.58
CA VAL A 27 -12.83 -5.96 15.33
C VAL A 27 -13.06 -7.34 15.96
N THR A 28 -13.33 -7.37 17.26
CA THR A 28 -13.68 -8.60 17.98
C THR A 28 -15.18 -8.63 18.25
N ARG A 29 -15.79 -9.78 18.00
CA ARG A 29 -17.19 -10.07 18.33
C ARG A 29 -17.24 -11.02 19.52
N THR A 30 -18.10 -10.73 20.48
CA THR A 30 -18.36 -11.60 21.63
C THR A 30 -19.85 -11.91 21.64
N ASP A 31 -20.17 -13.20 21.55
CA ASP A 31 -21.55 -13.67 21.64
C ASP A 31 -22.01 -13.66 23.10
N MET A 32 -23.29 -13.34 23.30
CA MET A 32 -23.91 -13.25 24.62
C MET A 32 -24.87 -14.42 24.81
N GLU A 33 -25.01 -14.91 26.03
CA GLU A 33 -25.92 -16.01 26.38
C GLU A 33 -27.39 -15.66 26.06
N ALA A 34 -27.76 -14.38 26.17
CA ALA A 34 -29.00 -13.83 25.66
C ALA A 34 -28.76 -12.40 25.13
N GLY A 35 -29.45 -12.03 24.05
CA GLY A 35 -29.37 -10.70 23.43
C GLY A 35 -28.35 -10.60 22.28
N PRO A 36 -28.24 -9.41 21.65
CA PRO A 36 -27.37 -9.20 20.50
C PRO A 36 -25.89 -9.24 20.89
N ALA A 37 -25.07 -9.84 20.02
CA ALA A 37 -23.63 -9.93 20.19
C ALA A 37 -22.99 -8.53 20.26
N ARG A 38 -21.99 -8.37 21.14
CA ARG A 38 -21.25 -7.10 21.28
C ARG A 38 -20.05 -7.10 20.35
N GLN A 39 -19.89 -6.03 19.59
CA GLN A 39 -18.76 -5.84 18.69
C GLN A 39 -17.92 -4.63 19.14
N ARG A 40 -16.60 -4.80 19.23
CA ARG A 40 -15.66 -3.71 19.60
C ARG A 40 -14.51 -3.63 18.61
N ARG A 41 -14.17 -2.41 18.19
CA ARG A 41 -12.92 -2.15 17.46
C ARG A 41 -11.75 -2.24 18.45
N ARG A 42 -10.86 -3.20 18.23
CA ARG A 42 -9.67 -3.43 19.06
C ARG A 42 -8.49 -2.57 18.62
N PHE A 43 -8.37 -2.32 17.32
CA PHE A 43 -7.26 -1.56 16.74
C PHE A 43 -7.77 -0.46 15.81
N THR A 44 -7.20 0.73 15.93
CA THR A 44 -7.45 1.82 14.96
C THR A 44 -6.71 1.55 13.66
N GLN A 45 -5.49 1.00 13.75
CA GLN A 45 -4.69 0.58 12.62
C GLN A 45 -4.45 -0.93 12.73
N ALA A 46 -5.06 -1.69 11.83
CA ALA A 46 -4.79 -3.11 11.70
C ALA A 46 -3.76 -3.33 10.58
N PRO A 47 -2.72 -4.14 10.81
CA PRO A 47 -1.79 -4.50 9.77
C PRO A 47 -2.53 -5.09 8.56
N THR A 48 -2.03 -4.81 7.36
CA THR A 48 -2.57 -5.37 6.12
C THR A 48 -1.57 -6.36 5.54
N ARG A 49 -2.04 -7.54 5.18
CA ARG A 49 -1.25 -8.54 4.47
C ARG A 49 -1.36 -8.30 2.98
N ILE A 50 -0.21 -8.29 2.30
CA ILE A 50 -0.10 -8.08 0.86
C ILE A 50 0.73 -9.21 0.29
N PRO A 51 0.11 -10.21 -0.39
CA PRO A 51 0.86 -11.15 -1.21
C PRO A 51 1.57 -10.40 -2.33
N VAL A 52 2.86 -10.66 -2.47
CA VAL A 52 3.74 -10.00 -3.44
C VAL A 52 4.48 -11.03 -4.25
N ARG A 53 4.70 -10.69 -5.52
CA ARG A 53 5.43 -11.50 -6.48
C ARG A 53 6.43 -10.65 -7.23
N TRP A 54 7.70 -11.01 -7.17
CA TRP A 54 8.76 -10.39 -7.97
C TRP A 54 9.22 -11.34 -9.08
N ARG A 55 9.56 -10.76 -10.24
CA ARG A 55 10.32 -11.44 -11.30
C ARG A 55 11.72 -10.84 -11.35
N LEU A 56 12.70 -11.61 -10.91
CA LEU A 56 14.10 -11.19 -10.80
C LEU A 56 14.96 -11.90 -11.84
N SER A 57 16.04 -11.26 -12.29
CA SER A 57 17.13 -11.96 -12.99
C SER A 57 17.94 -12.81 -12.00
N GLN A 58 18.87 -13.63 -12.49
CA GLN A 58 19.80 -14.36 -11.62
C GLN A 58 20.59 -13.43 -10.69
N THR A 59 21.13 -12.34 -11.21
CA THR A 59 21.86 -11.33 -10.40
C THR A 59 20.93 -10.58 -9.45
N GLY A 60 19.70 -10.32 -9.89
CA GLY A 60 18.67 -9.70 -9.05
C GLY A 60 18.28 -10.58 -7.87
N PHE A 61 18.13 -11.89 -8.09
CA PHE A 61 17.82 -12.84 -7.02
C PHE A 61 18.96 -12.96 -6.01
N ALA A 62 20.21 -13.09 -6.47
CA ALA A 62 21.37 -13.10 -5.57
C ALA A 62 21.48 -11.80 -4.75
N THR A 63 21.15 -10.65 -5.35
CA THR A 63 21.10 -9.36 -4.65
C THR A 63 19.98 -9.34 -3.60
N PHE A 64 18.79 -9.85 -3.95
CA PHE A 64 17.67 -9.99 -3.03
C PHE A 64 18.02 -10.86 -1.82
N GLU A 65 18.63 -12.03 -2.03
CA GLU A 65 19.02 -12.93 -0.92
C GLU A 65 20.02 -12.26 0.03
N ALA A 66 21.05 -11.62 -0.52
CA ALA A 66 22.05 -10.91 0.26
C ALA A 66 21.43 -9.74 1.05
N TRP A 67 20.57 -8.95 0.42
CA TRP A 67 19.88 -7.84 1.09
C TRP A 67 18.93 -8.35 2.18
N PHE A 68 18.13 -9.37 1.90
CA PHE A 68 17.20 -9.97 2.84
C PHE A 68 17.91 -10.46 4.11
N ARG A 69 19.01 -11.19 3.96
CA ARG A 69 19.79 -11.69 5.10
C ARG A 69 20.54 -10.57 5.82
N LEU A 70 21.31 -9.76 5.10
CA LEU A 70 22.29 -8.84 5.68
C LEU A 70 21.69 -7.50 6.13
N LYS A 71 20.55 -7.09 5.56
CA LYS A 71 19.90 -5.81 5.88
C LYS A 71 18.59 -5.96 6.64
N LEU A 72 17.89 -7.08 6.48
CA LEU A 72 16.61 -7.31 7.16
C LEU A 72 16.62 -8.40 8.24
N ALA A 73 17.80 -8.91 8.62
CA ALA A 73 17.93 -9.99 9.61
C ALA A 73 17.00 -11.17 9.28
N ASP A 74 17.12 -11.67 8.05
CA ASP A 74 16.27 -12.75 7.51
C ASP A 74 14.77 -12.42 7.53
N GLY A 75 14.43 -11.14 7.31
CA GLY A 75 13.05 -10.65 7.19
C GLY A 75 12.40 -10.24 8.50
N ALA A 76 13.12 -10.28 9.63
CA ALA A 76 12.61 -9.88 10.94
C ALA A 76 12.43 -8.36 11.11
N GLU A 77 13.18 -7.57 10.34
CA GLU A 77 13.18 -6.10 10.43
C GLU A 77 12.17 -5.44 9.49
N TRP A 78 11.73 -4.25 9.88
CA TRP A 78 10.86 -3.39 9.07
C TRP A 78 11.67 -2.66 8.00
N PHE A 79 11.06 -2.48 6.84
CA PHE A 79 11.65 -1.76 5.72
C PHE A 79 10.61 -0.96 4.97
N VAL A 80 11.09 -0.07 4.11
CA VAL A 80 10.27 0.84 3.33
C VAL A 80 10.22 0.35 1.88
N ILE A 81 9.02 0.24 1.33
CA ILE A 81 8.80 -0.14 -0.08
C ILE A 81 7.58 0.56 -0.65
N ASP A 82 7.65 0.92 -1.93
CA ASP A 82 6.51 1.48 -2.64
C ASP A 82 5.60 0.36 -3.14
N LEU A 83 4.34 0.37 -2.67
CA LEU A 83 3.33 -0.64 -2.99
C LEU A 83 2.05 0.04 -3.47
N LEU A 84 1.18 -0.73 -4.15
CA LEU A 84 -0.12 -0.23 -4.60
C LEU A 84 -1.13 -0.30 -3.45
N GLY A 85 -1.72 0.84 -3.12
CA GLY A 85 -2.84 0.99 -2.18
C GLY A 85 -4.11 1.49 -2.88
N GLY A 86 -5.16 1.71 -2.10
CA GLY A 86 -6.46 2.18 -2.62
C GLY A 86 -6.43 3.60 -3.19
N ASN A 87 -5.49 4.43 -2.75
CA ASN A 87 -5.24 5.79 -3.23
C ASN A 87 -4.02 5.87 -4.17
N GLY A 88 -3.65 4.75 -4.81
CA GLY A 88 -2.52 4.68 -5.74
C GLY A 88 -1.25 4.11 -5.10
N ARG A 89 -0.11 4.31 -5.78
CA ARG A 89 1.19 3.80 -5.32
C ARG A 89 1.77 4.73 -4.27
N ASN A 90 2.01 4.21 -3.07
CA ASN A 90 2.54 4.98 -1.96
C ASN A 90 3.65 4.21 -1.26
N ARG A 91 4.37 4.92 -0.39
CA ARG A 91 5.41 4.36 0.45
C ARG A 91 4.78 3.63 1.64
N HIS A 92 5.22 2.41 1.91
CA HIS A 92 4.74 1.59 3.01
C HIS A 92 5.89 1.09 3.88
N GLU A 93 5.66 1.08 5.20
CA GLU A 93 6.47 0.31 6.13
C GLU A 93 5.98 -1.13 6.15
N ALA A 94 6.82 -2.03 5.65
CA ALA A 94 6.52 -3.43 5.47
C ALA A 94 7.50 -4.32 6.23
N ARG A 95 7.07 -5.54 6.53
CA ARG A 95 7.93 -6.63 7.00
C ARG A 95 7.55 -7.93 6.31
N PHE A 96 8.52 -8.80 6.12
CA PHE A 96 8.26 -10.14 5.59
C PHE A 96 7.54 -10.99 6.65
N LEU A 97 6.31 -11.38 6.35
CA LEU A 97 5.57 -12.36 7.14
C LEU A 97 5.82 -13.78 6.61
N GLY A 98 5.95 -13.90 5.29
CA GLY A 98 6.09 -15.19 4.61
C GLY A 98 4.80 -16.00 4.55
N GLN A 99 4.92 -17.25 4.11
CA GLN A 99 3.83 -18.23 4.12
C GLN A 99 4.23 -19.38 5.05
N GLY A 100 3.59 -19.47 6.22
CA GLY A 100 3.95 -20.45 7.24
C GLY A 100 5.34 -20.20 7.82
N THR A 101 6.20 -21.23 7.84
CA THR A 101 7.57 -21.15 8.39
C THR A 101 8.58 -20.56 7.40
N THR A 102 8.19 -20.33 6.13
CA THR A 102 9.09 -19.84 5.08
C THR A 102 8.87 -18.36 4.79
N PRO A 103 9.89 -17.50 4.91
CA PRO A 103 9.73 -16.05 4.74
C PRO A 103 9.44 -15.64 3.28
N TYR A 104 9.92 -16.40 2.31
CA TYR A 104 9.59 -16.27 0.90
C TYR A 104 9.81 -17.61 0.19
N ARG A 105 9.28 -17.73 -1.03
CA ARG A 105 9.51 -18.87 -1.92
C ARG A 105 10.08 -18.37 -3.24
N ALA A 106 11.18 -18.96 -3.69
CA ALA A 106 11.83 -18.64 -4.96
C ALA A 106 11.76 -19.84 -5.91
N VAL A 107 11.33 -19.62 -7.15
CA VAL A 107 11.22 -20.65 -8.19
C VAL A 107 11.98 -20.22 -9.43
N PRO A 108 12.92 -21.04 -9.93
CA PRO A 108 13.62 -20.75 -11.17
C PRO A 108 12.67 -20.89 -12.36
N GLN A 109 12.84 -20.03 -13.36
CA GLN A 109 12.11 -20.03 -14.62
C GLN A 109 13.07 -20.22 -15.79
N ARG A 110 12.53 -20.66 -16.93
CA ARG A 110 13.30 -20.70 -18.18
C ARG A 110 13.82 -19.29 -18.52
N GLY A 111 15.05 -19.23 -19.02
CA GLY A 111 15.72 -17.97 -19.36
C GLY A 111 16.45 -17.28 -18.20
N GLY A 112 16.73 -17.98 -17.10
CA GLY A 112 17.55 -17.45 -15.99
C GLY A 112 16.83 -16.44 -15.09
N ALA A 113 15.50 -16.38 -15.16
CA ALA A 113 14.68 -15.58 -14.27
C ALA A 113 14.26 -16.38 -13.04
N TRP A 114 13.96 -15.68 -11.94
CA TRP A 114 13.45 -16.22 -10.70
C TRP A 114 12.13 -15.54 -10.36
N ILE A 115 11.13 -16.34 -9.98
CA ILE A 115 9.89 -15.83 -9.40
C ILE A 115 10.00 -15.96 -7.89
N VAL A 116 10.01 -14.84 -7.20
CA VAL A 116 10.02 -14.76 -5.74
C VAL A 116 8.64 -14.35 -5.27
N THR A 117 8.04 -15.14 -4.40
CA THR A 117 6.72 -14.87 -3.81
C THR A 117 6.83 -14.81 -2.29
N SER A 118 6.14 -13.85 -1.68
CA SER A 118 6.05 -13.71 -0.22
C SER A 118 4.75 -13.01 0.17
N VAL A 119 4.48 -12.90 1.47
CA VAL A 119 3.45 -12.04 2.04
C VAL A 119 4.16 -10.99 2.87
N LEU A 120 3.87 -9.72 2.57
CA LEU A 120 4.31 -8.60 3.39
C LEU A 120 3.18 -8.22 4.35
N GLU A 121 3.54 -7.96 5.60
CA GLU A 121 2.66 -7.22 6.52
C GLU A 121 3.02 -5.74 6.47
N VAL A 122 2.00 -4.89 6.38
CA VAL A 122 2.14 -3.43 6.30
C VAL A 122 1.43 -2.81 7.50
N ARG A 123 2.13 -1.96 8.27
CA ARG A 123 1.59 -1.34 9.50
C ARG A 123 0.53 -0.30 9.22
N GLU A 124 0.86 0.66 8.37
CA GLU A 124 0.01 1.78 8.04
C GLU A 124 -0.23 1.79 6.53
N ARG A 125 -1.51 1.78 6.15
CA ARG A 125 -1.90 2.06 4.77
C ARG A 125 -2.24 3.53 4.66
N PRO A 126 -1.57 4.28 3.78
CA PRO A 126 -2.05 5.57 3.33
C PRO A 126 -3.49 5.40 2.83
N MET A 127 -4.39 6.20 3.37
CA MET A 127 -5.79 6.26 2.99
C MET A 127 -6.16 7.73 2.79
N LEU A 128 -7.35 7.96 2.23
CA LEU A 128 -7.93 9.28 2.19
C LEU A 128 -8.09 9.79 3.63
N ASP A 129 -7.80 11.07 3.83
CA ASP A 129 -8.15 11.74 5.07
C ASP A 129 -9.67 12.02 5.12
N GLU A 130 -10.13 12.48 6.28
CA GLU A 130 -11.55 12.73 6.53
C GLU A 130 -12.11 13.79 5.57
N GLY A 131 -11.36 14.88 5.35
CA GLY A 131 -11.78 15.95 4.44
C GLY A 131 -11.90 15.48 2.99
N ALA A 132 -10.95 14.71 2.47
CA ALA A 132 -11.07 14.16 1.13
C ALA A 132 -12.23 13.16 1.02
N LEU A 133 -12.46 12.35 2.05
CA LEU A 133 -13.59 11.41 2.09
C LEU A 133 -14.93 12.14 2.04
N ASP A 134 -15.12 13.18 2.84
CA ASP A 134 -16.38 13.92 2.91
C ASP A 134 -16.74 14.55 1.56
N ILE A 135 -15.75 15.12 0.87
CA ILE A 135 -15.92 15.65 -0.49
C ILE A 135 -16.31 14.52 -1.45
N LEU A 136 -15.58 13.41 -1.43
CA LEU A 136 -15.80 12.26 -2.33
C LEU A 136 -17.15 11.57 -2.14
N LEU A 137 -17.73 11.65 -0.93
CA LEU A 137 -19.05 11.08 -0.64
C LEU A 137 -20.20 12.02 -1.00
N THR A 138 -19.94 13.33 -1.04
CA THR A 138 -20.96 14.36 -1.27
C THR A 138 -21.01 14.79 -2.73
N GLU A 139 -19.85 14.89 -3.37
CA GLU A 139 -19.69 15.51 -4.68
C GLU A 139 -19.43 14.47 -5.78
N ASP A 140 -19.94 14.75 -6.98
CA ASP A 140 -19.50 14.08 -8.21
C ASP A 140 -18.18 14.72 -8.67
N VAL A 141 -17.06 14.06 -8.37
CA VAL A 141 -15.71 14.60 -8.58
C VAL A 141 -15.43 15.02 -10.03
N PRO A 142 -15.75 14.21 -11.06
CA PRO A 142 -15.69 14.66 -12.45
C PRO A 142 -16.41 15.97 -12.72
N VAL A 143 -17.63 16.14 -12.18
CA VAL A 143 -18.42 17.36 -12.35
C VAL A 143 -17.78 18.53 -11.60
N LEU A 144 -17.36 18.31 -10.36
CA LEU A 144 -16.65 19.30 -9.55
C LEU A 144 -15.41 19.83 -10.27
N PHE A 145 -14.61 18.96 -10.88
CA PHE A 145 -13.44 19.40 -11.65
C PHE A 145 -13.82 20.16 -12.93
N ALA A 146 -14.90 19.76 -13.61
CA ALA A 146 -15.40 20.48 -14.77
C ALA A 146 -15.87 21.89 -14.38
N ASP A 147 -16.60 22.02 -13.27
CA ASP A 147 -17.11 23.30 -12.76
C ASP A 147 -15.99 24.21 -12.28
N ILE A 148 -14.98 23.68 -11.58
CA ILE A 148 -13.77 24.42 -11.20
C ILE A 148 -13.07 24.96 -12.45
N SER A 149 -12.94 24.15 -13.51
CA SER A 149 -12.30 24.55 -14.76
C SER A 149 -13.11 25.62 -15.50
N ALA A 150 -14.44 25.49 -15.51
CA ALA A 150 -15.35 26.48 -16.08
C ALA A 150 -15.27 27.82 -15.33
N LEU A 151 -15.33 27.78 -14.00
CA LEU A 151 -15.18 28.96 -13.15
C LEU A 151 -13.83 29.63 -13.33
N HIS A 152 -12.73 28.88 -13.35
CA HIS A 152 -11.39 29.39 -13.63
C HIS A 152 -11.35 30.13 -14.98
N THR A 153 -11.93 29.53 -16.02
CA THR A 153 -12.01 30.15 -17.35
C THR A 153 -12.82 31.44 -17.30
N ILE A 154 -13.97 31.45 -16.63
CA ILE A 154 -14.80 32.67 -16.48
C ILE A 154 -14.00 33.76 -15.76
N LEU A 155 -13.33 33.46 -14.65
CA LEU A 155 -12.59 34.44 -13.86
C LEU A 155 -11.40 35.04 -14.63
N HIS A 156 -10.66 34.22 -15.38
CA HIS A 156 -9.41 34.66 -16.02
C HIS A 156 -9.58 35.11 -17.47
N VAL A 157 -10.63 34.66 -18.16
CA VAL A 157 -10.85 34.95 -19.59
C VAL A 157 -12.15 35.73 -19.80
N GLY A 158 -13.21 35.35 -19.09
CA GLY A 158 -14.56 35.89 -19.30
C GLY A 158 -14.85 37.20 -18.56
N LEU A 159 -14.14 37.50 -17.46
CA LEU A 159 -14.34 38.74 -16.73
C LEU A 159 -13.69 39.91 -17.48
N PRO A 160 -14.45 40.98 -17.82
CA PRO A 160 -13.85 42.18 -18.39
C PRO A 160 -12.89 42.80 -17.37
N VAL A 161 -11.72 43.22 -17.85
CA VAL A 161 -10.56 43.75 -17.09
C VAL A 161 -10.85 45.08 -16.36
N GLY A 162 -12.11 45.42 -16.10
CA GLY A 162 -12.59 46.76 -15.80
C GLY A 162 -13.23 46.97 -14.42
N VAL A 163 -13.05 46.07 -13.45
CA VAL A 163 -13.49 46.38 -12.07
C VAL A 163 -12.32 47.03 -11.32
N ARG A 164 -12.25 48.36 -11.39
CA ARG A 164 -11.46 49.16 -10.47
C ARG A 164 -12.17 49.15 -9.11
N TRP A 165 -11.53 48.56 -8.11
CA TRP A 165 -11.88 48.74 -6.69
C TRP A 165 -11.45 50.13 -6.22
#